data_AF-S2KK18-F1
#
_entry.id   AF-S2KK18-F1
#
_cell.length_a   1.000
_cell.length_b   1.000
_cell.length_c   1.000
_cell.angle_alpha   90.00
_cell.angle_beta   90.00
_cell.angle_gamma   90.00
#
_symmetry.space_group_name_H-M   'P 1'
#
loop_
_entity.id
_entity.type
_entity.pdbx_description
1 polymer ?
#
loop_
_entity_poly.entity_id
_entity_poly.type
_entity_poly.pdbx_seq_one_letter_code
_entity_poly.pdbx_strand_id
1 'polypeptide(L)'
;LLGYTTADTLKNVDSYFEEYQEYIKKEGYSVIGYARRSKGKETEDTPVKLLQLMCNCLGNRSLVDCVFVSYSCNASDTLHSRD
;
A
#
# COMPACT_ATOMS: atom_id res chain seq x y z
N LEU A 1 -6.65 19.59 28.47
CA LEU A 1 -6.22 18.63 27.42
C LEU A 1 -7.15 17.43 27.51
N LEU A 2 -8.12 17.35 26.60
CA LEU A 2 -9.04 16.20 26.53
C LEU A 2 -8.21 14.95 26.24
N GLY A 3 -8.21 14.01 27.19
CA GLY A 3 -7.45 12.76 27.08
C GLY A 3 -8.15 11.82 26.12
N TYR A 4 -7.68 11.75 24.88
CA TYR A 4 -8.13 10.74 23.92
C TYR A 4 -7.60 9.38 24.33
N THR A 5 -8.46 8.36 24.28
CA THR A 5 -8.04 6.98 24.50
C THR A 5 -7.45 6.40 23.20
N THR A 6 -6.70 5.31 23.32
CA THR A 6 -6.21 4.56 22.15
C THR A 6 -7.35 4.11 21.23
N ALA A 7 -8.51 3.76 21.80
CA ALA A 7 -9.69 3.36 21.02
C ALA A 7 -10.27 4.52 20.20
N ASP A 8 -10.26 5.74 20.76
CA ASP A 8 -10.72 6.94 20.04
C ASP A 8 -9.77 7.28 18.88
N THR A 9 -8.46 7.09 19.09
CA THR A 9 -7.45 7.31 18.06
C THR A 9 -7.60 6.31 16.90
N LEU A 10 -7.84 5.03 17.20
CA LEU A 10 -8.04 3.99 16.18
C LEU A 10 -9.28 4.25 15.32
N LYS A 11 -10.41 4.60 15.95
CA LYS A 11 -11.64 4.94 15.22
C LYS A 11 -11.44 6.11 14.25
N ASN A 12 -10.68 7.13 14.66
CA ASN A 12 -10.40 8.28 13.80
C ASN A 12 -9.52 7.92 12.59
N VAL A 13 -8.61 6.94 12.74
CA VAL A 13 -7.78 6.46 11.63
C VAL A 13 -8.60 5.66 10.64
N ASP A 14 -9.47 4.77 11.11
CA ASP A 14 -10.34 3.97 10.25
C ASP A 14 -11.34 4.87 9.50
N SER A 15 -11.98 5.83 10.18
CA SER A 15 -12.92 6.75 9.52
C SER A 15 -12.23 7.66 8.50
N TYR A 16 -11.05 8.17 8.82
CA TYR A 16 -10.27 8.98 7.88
C TYR A 16 -9.89 8.19 6.62
N PHE A 17 -9.59 6.90 6.79
CA PHE A 17 -9.26 6.02 5.69
C PHE A 17 -10.44 5.84 4.73
N GLU A 18 -11.64 5.55 5.26
CA GLU A 18 -12.86 5.43 4.45
C GLU A 18 -13.20 6.75 3.73
N GLU A 19 -13.16 7.88 4.43
CA GLU A 19 -13.44 9.21 3.86
C GLU A 19 -12.46 9.58 2.73
N TYR A 20 -11.17 9.30 2.92
CA TYR A 20 -10.14 9.55 1.91
C TYR A 20 -10.38 8.73 0.64
N GLN A 21 -10.83 7.48 0.80
CA GLN A 21 -11.15 6.60 -0.33
C GLN A 21 -12.36 7.06 -1.12
N GLU A 22 -13.42 7.50 -0.43
CA GLU A 22 -14.60 8.07 -1.08
C GLU A 22 -14.26 9.35 -1.84
N TYR A 23 -13.42 10.21 -1.24
CA TYR A 23 -12.97 11.44 -1.88
C TYR A 23 -12.25 11.17 -3.21
N ILE A 24 -11.24 10.29 -3.21
CA ILE A 24 -10.47 9.99 -4.43
C ILE A 24 -11.37 9.43 -5.54
N LYS A 25 -12.30 8.54 -5.19
CA LYS A 25 -13.24 7.95 -6.15
C LYS A 25 -14.22 8.98 -6.70
N LYS A 26 -14.73 9.87 -5.86
CA LYS A 26 -15.68 10.92 -6.26
C LYS A 26 -15.06 11.90 -7.26
N GLU A 27 -13.79 12.21 -7.09
CA GLU A 27 -13.06 13.10 -7.99
C GLU A 27 -12.65 12.42 -9.31
N GLY A 28 -12.95 11.12 -9.48
CA GLY A 28 -12.69 10.38 -10.72
C GLY A 28 -11.22 10.02 -10.95
N TYR A 29 -10.40 10.04 -9.91
CA TYR A 29 -9.01 9.62 -10.00
C TYR A 29 -8.88 8.10 -10.02
N SER A 30 -7.97 7.59 -10.85
CA SER A 30 -7.51 6.20 -10.76
C SER A 30 -6.42 6.06 -9.71
N VAL A 31 -6.51 5.02 -8.90
CA VAL A 31 -5.54 4.71 -7.84
C VAL A 31 -4.77 3.47 -8.23
N ILE A 32 -3.46 3.62 -8.37
CA ILE A 32 -2.57 2.51 -8.69
C ILE A 32 -1.80 2.12 -7.43
N GLY A 33 -1.98 0.87 -6.99
CA GLY A 33 -1.18 0.28 -5.93
C GLY A 33 0.21 -0.07 -6.47
N TYR A 34 1.24 0.16 -5.66
CA TYR A 34 2.60 -0.19 -6.04
C TYR A 34 3.31 -0.91 -4.89
N ALA A 35 3.75 -2.14 -5.16
CA ALA A 35 4.58 -2.94 -4.27
C ALA A 35 6.00 -3.08 -4.84
N ARG A 36 6.99 -3.13 -3.95
CA ARG A 36 8.37 -3.39 -4.37
C ARG A 36 9.09 -4.24 -3.35
N ARG A 37 10.09 -4.98 -3.81
CA ARG A 37 11.06 -5.65 -2.96
C ARG A 37 12.45 -5.05 -3.20
N SER A 38 13.12 -4.75 -2.09
CA SER A 38 14.52 -4.33 -2.09
C SER A 38 15.44 -5.49 -2.48
N LYS A 39 16.56 -5.19 -3.14
CA LYS A 39 17.61 -6.17 -3.43
C LYS A 39 18.12 -6.80 -2.13
N GLY A 40 18.21 -8.14 -2.06
CA GLY A 40 18.61 -8.86 -0.84
C GLY A 40 18.90 -10.35 -1.09
N LYS A 41 19.54 -11.01 -0.12
CA LYS A 41 20.03 -12.41 -0.21
C LYS A 41 19.03 -13.49 0.25
N GLU A 42 17.76 -13.14 0.42
CA GLU A 42 16.73 -14.09 0.88
C GLU A 42 16.44 -15.16 -0.18
N THR A 43 16.14 -16.39 0.27
CA THR A 43 15.74 -17.53 -0.57
C THR A 43 14.49 -17.20 -1.38
N GLU A 44 14.38 -17.70 -2.62
CA GLU A 44 13.41 -17.21 -3.63
C GLU A 44 11.93 -17.31 -3.21
N ASP A 45 11.55 -18.25 -2.34
CA ASP A 45 10.15 -18.52 -1.97
C ASP A 45 9.55 -17.54 -0.96
N THR A 46 10.34 -17.05 0.01
CA THR A 46 9.86 -16.13 1.06
C THR A 46 9.46 -14.75 0.51
N PRO A 47 10.23 -14.13 -0.40
CA PRO A 47 9.94 -12.82 -0.97
C PRO A 47 8.71 -12.77 -1.86
N VAL A 48 8.43 -13.84 -2.62
CA VAL A 48 7.23 -13.92 -3.45
C VAL A 48 5.99 -13.89 -2.55
N LYS A 49 6.00 -14.64 -1.45
CA LYS A 49 4.90 -14.62 -0.47
C LYS A 49 4.72 -13.25 0.18
N LEU A 50 5.81 -12.58 0.54
CA LEU A 50 5.77 -11.22 1.09
C LEU A 50 5.21 -10.20 0.09
N LEU A 51 5.65 -10.26 -1.17
CA LEU A 51 5.12 -9.39 -2.22
C LEU A 51 3.64 -9.66 -2.47
N GLN A 52 3.21 -10.92 -2.47
CA GLN A 52 1.79 -11.26 -2.60
C GLN A 52 0.97 -10.72 -1.42
N LEU A 53 1.48 -10.80 -0.20
CA LEU A 53 0.83 -10.19 0.97
C LEU A 53 0.69 -8.68 0.81
N MET A 54 1.73 -8.00 0.34
CA MET A 54 1.67 -6.56 0.04
C MET A 54 0.61 -6.25 -1.03
N CYS A 55 0.55 -7.04 -2.10
CA CYS A 55 -0.45 -6.88 -3.15
C CYS A 55 -1.87 -7.07 -2.60
N ASN A 56 -2.09 -8.08 -1.77
CA ASN A 56 -3.37 -8.32 -1.14
C ASN A 56 -3.76 -7.17 -0.20
N CYS A 57 -2.81 -6.61 0.56
CA CYS A 57 -3.07 -5.44 1.39
C CYS A 57 -3.45 -4.21 0.55
N LEU A 58 -2.73 -3.94 -0.56
CA LEU A 58 -3.03 -2.83 -1.45
C LEU A 58 -4.40 -3.00 -2.13
N GLY A 59 -4.70 -4.20 -2.63
CA GLY A 59 -6.00 -4.51 -3.25
C GLY A 59 -7.16 -4.38 -2.28
N ASN A 60 -7.06 -5.03 -1.11
CA ASN A 60 -8.17 -5.13 -0.17
C ASN A 60 -8.38 -3.88 0.66
N ARG A 61 -7.29 -3.20 1.05
CA ARG A 61 -7.39 -2.00 1.88
C ARG A 61 -7.50 -0.77 1.02
N SER A 62 -6.72 -0.60 -0.03
CA SER A 62 -6.54 0.71 -0.66
C SER A 62 -7.46 1.01 -1.85
N LEU A 63 -8.41 0.12 -2.19
CA LEU A 63 -9.37 0.28 -3.29
C LEU A 63 -8.71 0.67 -4.63
N VAL A 64 -7.53 0.10 -4.88
CA VAL A 64 -6.75 0.37 -6.08
C VAL A 64 -7.39 -0.29 -7.31
N ASP A 65 -7.29 0.34 -8.46
CA ASP A 65 -7.76 -0.21 -9.74
C ASP A 65 -6.88 -1.36 -10.22
N CYS A 66 -5.58 -1.26 -9.92
CA CYS A 66 -4.59 -2.29 -10.24
C CYS A 66 -3.38 -2.19 -9.30
N VAL A 67 -2.56 -3.24 -9.28
CA VAL A 67 -1.32 -3.30 -8.50
C VAL A 67 -0.15 -3.59 -9.45
N PHE A 68 0.89 -2.75 -9.41
CA PHE A 68 2.17 -2.99 -10.05
C PHE A 68 3.21 -3.46 -9.04
N VAL A 69 4.14 -4.30 -9.49
CA VAL A 69 5.11 -4.95 -8.62
C VAL A 69 6.47 -4.99 -9.27
N SER A 70 7.47 -4.41 -8.60
CA SER A 70 8.87 -4.59 -8.99
C SER A 70 9.57 -5.55 -8.03
N TYR A 71 9.98 -6.72 -8.55
CA TYR A 71 10.50 -7.83 -7.76
C TYR A 71 11.88 -7.56 -7.15
N SER A 72 12.72 -6.71 -7.75
CA SER A 72 14.07 -6.46 -7.24
C SER A 72 14.57 -5.10 -7.67
N CYS A 73 14.41 -4.10 -6.80
CA CYS A 73 14.84 -2.73 -7.08
C CYS A 73 15.40 -2.05 -5.84
N ASN A 74 16.17 -0.99 -6.03
CA ASN A 74 16.51 -0.09 -4.93
C ASN A 74 15.37 0.89 -4.68
N ALA A 75 15.24 1.31 -3.42
CA ALA A 75 14.29 2.37 -3.05
C ALA A 75 14.55 3.71 -3.77
N SER A 76 15.81 3.93 -4.19
CA SER A 76 16.26 5.11 -4.93
C SER A 76 16.04 5.04 -6.44
N ASP A 77 15.76 3.86 -7.00
CA ASP A 77 15.56 3.72 -8.44
C ASP A 77 14.29 4.49 -8.85
N THR A 78 14.23 5.07 -10.05
CA THR A 78 12.99 5.71 -10.54
C THR A 78 11.93 4.66 -10.83
N LEU A 79 10.64 5.01 -10.81
CA LEU A 79 9.58 4.04 -11.16
C LEU A 79 9.81 3.44 -12.56
N HIS A 80 10.20 4.28 -13.52
CA HIS A 80 10.49 3.86 -14.90
C HIS A 80 11.62 2.84 -15.00
N SER A 81 12.64 2.90 -14.13
CA SER A 81 13.79 1.99 -14.18
C SER A 81 13.59 0.65 -13.44
N ARG A 82 12.41 0.43 -12.85
CA ARG A 82 12.12 -0.75 -12.02
C ARG A 82 11.24 -1.81 -12.71
N ASP A 83 10.59 -1.42 -13.80
CA ASP A 83 9.83 -2.27 -14.73
C ASP A 83 10.62 -2.41 -16.04
#